data_AF-A0A9N8WQ55-F1
#
_entry.id   AF-A0A9N8WQ55-F1
#
_cell.length_a   1.000
_cell.length_b   1.000
_cell.length_c   1.000
_cell.angle_alpha   90.00
_cell.angle_beta   90.00
_cell.angle_gamma   90.00
#
_symmetry.space_group_name_H-M   'P 1'
#
loop_
_entity.id
_entity.type
_entity.pdbx_description
1 polymer ?
#
loop_
_entity_poly.entity_id
_entity_poly.type
_entity_poly.pdbx_seq_one_letter_code
_entity_poly.pdbx_strand_id
1 'polypeptide(L)'
;MRGTNHVTAPGNTRLDTHNFTAMSSNDQAGYIPEKSEPSPTVEMIDKPDYSKPSNLTKSADRQNWETNFARNYVTPLINNVTETTRKFSTLLSNAMKVAEVSSNILETEVNQTLDMSSQHCKEYLPGLWRTLGTVCFESLAAYYSRDMHNVQAFPFLAVYFKHEKNLSQIKHLYPIVNFVKLLHSKLAYRLQRDKAVSFTFKDFINESKNETISCLSLKFLEEATPWKSLDEDMKNQILEAIDLEPNTGEQNQKIPAEAFVIALKRYMQRFLCTDNNIKATDPLYIYVNDMSLNLWLDSVAEELLDDVFPDSLMIENTFEAYEFANNIIKEYQQSLHTVKQISISDHPMELDHPIEADHSMDLD
;
A
#
# COMPACT_ATOMS: atom_id res chain seq x y z
N MET A 1 31.34 -21.34 26.27
CA MET A 1 32.09 -20.23 26.89
C MET A 1 31.13 -19.05 27.05
N ARG A 2 30.94 -18.55 28.28
CA ARG A 2 30.15 -17.34 28.59
C ARG A 2 30.97 -16.09 28.29
N GLY A 3 30.32 -15.03 27.80
CA GLY A 3 30.91 -13.69 27.77
C GLY A 3 30.05 -12.67 27.02
N THR A 4 29.01 -12.12 27.67
CA THR A 4 28.36 -10.87 27.25
C THR A 4 28.34 -9.92 28.44
N ASN A 5 29.22 -8.91 28.41
CA ASN A 5 29.13 -7.73 29.25
C ASN A 5 29.19 -6.52 28.30
N HIS A 6 28.02 -5.98 27.94
CA HIS A 6 27.93 -4.66 27.33
C HIS A 6 27.86 -3.64 28.47
N VAL A 7 28.85 -2.75 28.56
CA VAL A 7 28.86 -1.62 29.51
C VAL A 7 28.22 -0.41 28.83
N THR A 8 27.11 0.08 29.36
CA THR A 8 26.47 1.32 28.94
C THR A 8 27.25 2.51 29.51
N ALA A 9 27.52 3.53 28.69
CA ALA A 9 28.14 4.77 29.14
C ALA A 9 27.22 5.55 30.10
N PRO A 10 27.75 6.18 31.16
CA PRO A 10 26.96 6.98 32.09
C PRO A 10 26.43 8.24 31.39
N GLY A 11 25.10 8.35 31.28
CA GLY A 11 24.42 9.52 30.69
C GLY A 11 23.22 9.19 29.77
N ASN A 12 23.07 7.94 29.32
CA ASN A 12 21.92 7.52 28.52
C ASN A 12 20.83 6.91 29.40
N THR A 13 19.88 7.75 29.84
CA THR A 13 18.61 7.26 30.37
C THR A 13 17.65 7.07 29.19
N ARG A 14 17.36 5.82 28.81
CA ARG A 14 16.22 5.51 27.92
C ARG A 14 14.94 5.99 28.59
N LEU A 15 14.14 6.78 27.88
CA LEU A 15 12.84 7.30 28.32
C LEU A 15 11.72 6.54 27.59
N ASP A 16 11.83 5.21 27.52
CA ASP A 16 10.88 4.36 26.78
C ASP A 16 10.21 3.34 27.73
N THR A 17 9.71 3.83 28.86
CA THR A 17 8.85 3.02 29.76
C THR A 17 7.75 3.88 30.39
N HIS A 18 6.96 4.58 29.59
CA HIS A 18 5.59 4.93 29.97
C HIS A 18 4.65 4.73 28.78
N ASN A 19 3.76 3.74 28.92
CA ASN A 19 2.64 3.48 28.03
C ASN A 19 1.75 4.72 27.94
N PHE A 20 1.68 5.34 26.77
CA PHE A 20 0.65 6.32 26.43
C PHE A 20 -0.62 5.57 25.99
N THR A 21 -1.42 5.16 26.96
CA THR A 21 -2.82 4.74 26.72
C THR A 21 -3.70 5.30 27.82
N ALA A 22 -4.13 6.55 27.66
CA ALA A 22 -5.36 7.13 28.20
C ALA A 22 -5.44 8.63 27.84
N MET A 23 -6.03 8.97 26.69
CA MET A 23 -6.59 10.32 26.52
C MET A 23 -8.00 10.33 27.11
N SER A 24 -8.15 10.99 28.25
CA SER A 24 -9.44 11.35 28.83
C SER A 24 -10.09 12.45 28.00
N SER A 25 -11.29 12.17 27.46
CA SER A 25 -12.16 13.17 26.83
C SER A 25 -12.81 14.05 27.91
N ASN A 26 -12.19 15.17 28.24
CA ASN A 26 -12.85 16.41 28.68
C ASN A 26 -11.80 17.43 29.13
N ASP A 27 -11.59 18.49 28.35
CA ASP A 27 -11.02 19.76 28.83
C ASP A 27 -11.46 20.94 27.93
N GLN A 28 -12.75 20.96 27.55
CA GLN A 28 -13.41 22.16 26.97
C GLN A 28 -14.15 23.01 28.03
N ALA A 29 -13.76 22.94 29.30
CA ALA A 29 -14.36 23.74 30.37
C ALA A 29 -13.36 24.78 30.91
N GLY A 30 -12.99 25.76 30.10
CA GLY A 30 -12.08 26.83 30.54
C GLY A 30 -11.83 27.97 29.55
N TYR A 31 -12.62 28.10 28.48
CA TYR A 31 -12.42 29.18 27.51
C TYR A 31 -12.91 30.52 28.09
N ILE A 32 -11.99 31.29 28.68
CA ILE A 32 -12.20 32.72 28.93
C ILE A 32 -12.00 33.40 27.56
N PRO A 33 -12.97 34.18 27.05
CA PRO A 33 -12.78 34.87 25.78
C PRO A 33 -11.71 35.95 25.95
N GLU A 34 -10.53 35.69 25.40
CA GLU A 34 -9.43 36.65 25.38
C GLU A 34 -9.85 37.85 24.52
N LYS A 35 -9.68 39.06 25.08
CA LYS A 35 -9.98 40.32 24.38
C LYS A 35 -9.12 40.38 23.12
N SER A 36 -9.78 40.62 21.99
CA SER A 36 -9.14 40.84 20.70
C SER A 36 -8.22 42.06 20.75
N GLU A 37 -6.94 41.85 21.04
CA GLU A 37 -5.90 42.78 20.64
C GLU A 37 -5.59 42.58 19.14
N PRO A 38 -5.31 43.67 18.39
CA PRO A 38 -5.11 43.58 16.96
C PRO A 38 -3.86 42.76 16.65
N SER A 39 -4.03 41.68 15.87
CA SER A 39 -2.92 40.86 15.38
C SER A 39 -1.84 41.74 14.73
N PRO A 40 -0.55 41.45 14.96
CA PRO A 40 0.52 42.18 14.31
C PRO A 40 0.44 41.94 12.80
N THR A 41 0.27 43.03 12.04
CA THR A 41 0.22 43.03 10.58
C THR A 41 1.59 42.62 10.04
N VAL A 42 1.76 41.34 9.73
CA VAL A 42 2.92 40.85 8.99
C VAL A 42 2.68 41.16 7.52
N GLU A 43 3.33 42.19 7.00
CA GLU A 43 3.30 42.56 5.59
C GLU A 43 3.92 41.44 4.74
N MET A 44 3.08 40.54 4.23
CA MET A 44 3.40 39.82 3.01
C MET A 44 3.36 40.79 1.84
N ILE A 45 4.30 40.60 0.89
CA ILE A 45 4.31 41.08 -0.50
C ILE A 45 2.98 41.74 -0.89
N ASP A 46 3.02 43.04 -1.24
CA ASP A 46 1.93 43.88 -1.75
C ASP A 46 0.58 43.15 -1.78
N LYS A 47 -0.25 43.36 -0.73
CA LYS A 47 -1.60 42.79 -0.55
C LYS A 47 -2.17 42.28 -1.88
N PRO A 48 -2.19 40.96 -2.12
CA PRO A 48 -2.86 40.42 -3.28
C PRO A 48 -4.29 40.96 -3.29
N ASP A 49 -4.76 41.44 -4.43
CA ASP A 49 -6.17 41.76 -4.57
C ASP A 49 -6.96 40.45 -4.50
N TYR A 50 -7.41 40.11 -3.30
CA TYR A 50 -8.26 38.95 -3.04
C TYR A 50 -9.72 39.20 -3.44
N SER A 51 -10.02 40.31 -4.14
CA SER A 51 -11.36 40.55 -4.62
C SER A 51 -11.81 39.40 -5.52
N LYS A 52 -12.99 38.86 -5.22
CA LYS A 52 -13.60 37.80 -6.02
C LYS A 52 -13.75 38.32 -7.45
N PRO A 53 -13.16 37.67 -8.46
CA PRO A 53 -13.31 38.10 -9.85
C PRO A 53 -14.80 38.13 -10.21
N SER A 54 -15.30 39.30 -10.58
CA SER A 54 -16.70 39.49 -10.96
C SER A 54 -16.98 38.81 -12.30
N ASN A 55 -17.83 37.77 -12.27
CA ASN A 55 -18.32 36.96 -13.39
C ASN A 55 -17.27 36.12 -14.17
N LEU A 56 -17.04 34.89 -13.68
CA LEU A 56 -16.28 33.83 -14.35
C LEU A 56 -17.17 32.86 -15.17
N THR A 57 -18.23 33.37 -15.80
CA THR A 57 -19.25 32.53 -16.46
C THR A 57 -18.75 31.89 -17.76
N LYS A 58 -17.88 32.58 -18.52
CA LYS A 58 -17.31 32.05 -19.78
C LYS A 58 -15.97 31.36 -19.54
N SER A 59 -15.68 30.35 -20.37
CA SER A 59 -14.42 29.59 -20.28
C SER A 59 -13.18 30.45 -20.54
N ALA A 60 -13.26 31.42 -21.44
CA ALA A 60 -12.15 32.32 -21.75
C ALA A 60 -11.79 33.22 -20.56
N ASP A 61 -12.80 33.74 -19.86
CA ASP A 61 -12.61 34.60 -18.69
C ASP A 61 -11.95 33.82 -17.54
N ARG A 62 -12.35 32.55 -17.34
CA ARG A 62 -11.70 31.62 -16.39
C ARG A 62 -10.25 31.35 -16.75
N GLN A 63 -9.96 31.01 -18.00
CA GLN A 63 -8.60 30.70 -18.42
C GLN A 63 -7.68 31.92 -18.31
N ASN A 64 -8.18 33.11 -18.62
CA ASN A 64 -7.43 34.35 -18.42
C ASN A 64 -7.16 34.61 -16.93
N TRP A 65 -8.15 34.40 -16.07
CA TRP A 65 -7.97 34.49 -14.62
C TRP A 65 -6.95 33.47 -14.10
N GLU A 66 -7.06 32.18 -14.46
CA GLU A 66 -6.13 31.12 -14.06
C GLU A 66 -4.70 31.43 -14.49
N THR A 67 -4.53 31.91 -15.73
CA THR A 67 -3.22 32.28 -16.26
C THR A 67 -2.61 33.46 -15.50
N ASN A 68 -3.41 34.49 -15.18
CA ASN A 68 -2.94 35.66 -14.43
C ASN A 68 -2.64 35.32 -12.97
N PHE A 69 -3.50 34.51 -12.34
CA PHE A 69 -3.31 34.06 -10.97
C PHE A 69 -2.04 33.22 -10.84
N ALA A 70 -1.86 32.25 -11.74
CA ALA A 70 -0.67 31.41 -11.77
C ALA A 70 0.59 32.27 -11.95
N ARG A 71 0.61 33.15 -12.95
CA ARG A 71 1.78 33.99 -13.26
C ARG A 71 2.16 34.94 -12.13
N ASN A 72 1.19 35.60 -11.50
CA ASN A 72 1.46 36.71 -10.59
C ASN A 72 1.63 36.25 -9.13
N TYR A 73 0.96 35.16 -8.73
CA TYR A 73 0.93 34.74 -7.32
C TYR A 73 1.57 33.37 -7.10
N VAL A 74 1.38 32.41 -8.01
CA VAL A 74 1.86 31.03 -7.80
C VAL A 74 3.31 30.86 -8.28
N THR A 75 3.57 31.16 -9.55
CA THR A 75 4.88 30.99 -10.22
C THR A 75 6.03 31.62 -9.45
N PRO A 76 5.93 32.86 -8.91
CA PRO A 76 7.03 33.47 -8.14
C PRO A 76 7.39 32.69 -6.87
N LEU A 77 6.41 32.03 -6.25
CA LEU A 77 6.60 31.26 -5.02
C LEU A 77 7.18 29.87 -5.30
N ILE A 78 6.76 29.22 -6.39
CA ILE A 78 7.20 27.85 -6.72
C ILE A 78 8.47 27.78 -7.57
N ASN A 79 8.81 28.84 -8.32
CA ASN A 79 10.00 28.85 -9.18
C ASN A 79 11.31 28.78 -8.40
N ASN A 80 11.33 29.27 -7.17
CA ASN A 80 12.49 29.18 -6.27
C ASN A 80 12.05 28.77 -4.87
N VAL A 81 11.73 27.47 -4.74
CA VAL A 81 11.28 26.87 -3.47
C VAL A 81 12.27 27.16 -2.35
N THR A 82 13.58 27.12 -2.60
CA THR A 82 14.62 27.40 -1.58
C THR A 82 14.50 28.83 -1.02
N GLU A 83 14.36 29.83 -1.90
CA GLU A 83 14.15 31.23 -1.51
C GLU A 83 12.84 31.41 -0.75
N THR A 84 11.75 30.80 -1.23
CA THR A 84 10.43 30.86 -0.61
C THR A 84 10.42 30.22 0.77
N THR A 85 11.01 29.04 0.92
CA THR A 85 11.18 28.36 2.21
C THR A 85 12.02 29.20 3.16
N ARG A 86 13.13 29.78 2.71
CA ARG A 86 13.97 30.67 3.55
C ARG A 86 13.17 31.87 4.05
N LYS A 87 12.39 32.52 3.17
CA LYS A 87 11.53 33.65 3.54
C LYS A 87 10.47 33.23 4.56
N PHE A 88 9.81 32.09 4.34
CA PHE A 88 8.82 31.54 5.25
C PHE A 88 9.42 31.20 6.62
N SER A 89 10.55 30.49 6.67
CA SER A 89 11.27 30.18 7.91
C SER A 89 11.63 31.46 8.68
N THR A 90 12.11 32.49 7.99
CA THR A 90 12.44 33.79 8.63
C THR A 90 11.20 34.44 9.25
N LEU A 91 10.07 34.43 8.53
CA LEU A 91 8.80 34.97 9.04
C LEU A 91 8.30 34.17 10.24
N LEU A 92 8.39 32.84 10.19
CA LEU A 92 8.01 31.96 11.28
C LEU A 92 8.88 32.21 12.52
N SER A 93 10.21 32.30 12.36
CA SER A 93 11.12 32.62 13.47
C SER A 93 10.81 33.99 14.10
N ASN A 94 10.44 34.99 13.29
CA ASN A 94 10.06 36.30 13.80
C ASN A 94 8.72 36.26 14.56
N ALA A 95 7.72 35.54 14.03
CA ALA A 95 6.45 35.35 14.71
C ALA A 95 6.59 34.58 16.03
N MET A 96 7.44 33.55 16.07
CA MET A 96 7.76 32.80 17.29
C MET A 96 8.41 33.68 18.37
N LYS A 97 9.32 34.59 17.97
CA LYS A 97 9.92 35.58 18.89
C LYS A 97 8.87 36.51 19.49
N VAL A 98 7.88 36.93 18.69
CA VAL A 98 6.79 37.81 19.16
C VAL A 98 5.83 37.06 20.09
N ALA A 99 5.60 35.77 19.85
CA ALA A 99 4.70 34.94 20.63
C ALA A 99 5.34 34.26 21.86
N GLU A 100 6.64 34.50 22.12
CA GLU A 100 7.42 33.88 23.20
C GLU A 100 7.38 32.33 23.21
N VAL A 101 7.22 31.70 22.04
CA VAL A 101 7.20 30.24 21.89
C VAL A 101 8.61 29.72 21.61
N SER A 102 9.08 28.78 22.45
CA SER A 102 10.48 28.33 22.48
C SER A 102 10.89 27.35 21.38
N SER A 103 9.95 26.62 20.77
CA SER A 103 10.25 25.76 19.60
C SER A 103 8.99 25.27 18.89
N ASN A 104 9.13 24.98 17.59
CA ASN A 104 8.17 24.17 16.86
C ASN A 104 8.58 22.70 17.06
N ILE A 105 7.72 21.88 17.68
CA ILE A 105 8.03 20.51 18.12
C ILE A 105 8.66 19.68 16.99
N LEU A 106 8.18 19.88 15.75
CA LEU A 106 8.67 19.19 14.55
C LEU A 106 10.06 19.68 14.06
N GLU A 107 10.41 20.95 14.23
CA GLU A 107 11.75 21.47 13.88
C GLU A 107 12.80 21.08 14.92
N THR A 108 12.40 20.85 16.17
CA THR A 108 13.32 20.36 17.21
C THR A 108 13.56 18.85 17.13
N GLU A 109 12.59 18.09 16.67
CA GLU A 109 12.70 16.63 16.51
C GLU A 109 13.56 16.27 15.29
N VAL A 110 13.45 17.08 14.24
CA VAL A 110 14.25 16.96 13.04
C VAL A 110 15.38 17.98 13.15
N ASN A 111 16.58 17.58 13.59
CA ASN A 111 17.81 18.39 13.77
C ASN A 111 18.31 19.13 12.49
N GLN A 112 17.42 19.72 11.69
CA GLN A 112 17.67 20.36 10.41
C GLN A 112 18.02 21.85 10.57
N THR A 113 17.60 22.50 11.66
CA THR A 113 17.71 23.96 11.86
C THR A 113 18.31 24.39 13.21
N LEU A 114 18.70 23.46 14.09
CA LEU A 114 19.40 23.82 15.33
C LEU A 114 20.76 24.48 15.03
N ASP A 115 21.02 25.63 15.64
CA ASP A 115 22.33 26.29 15.60
C ASP A 115 23.36 25.42 16.34
N MET A 116 24.03 24.55 15.58
CA MET A 116 25.00 23.60 16.11
C MET A 116 26.41 24.16 16.00
N SER A 117 27.25 23.88 17.00
CA SER A 117 28.64 24.34 16.98
C SER A 117 29.41 23.68 15.83
N SER A 118 30.39 24.40 15.27
CA SER A 118 31.24 23.85 14.19
C SER A 118 31.95 22.56 14.61
N GLN A 119 32.22 22.35 15.89
CA GLN A 119 32.84 21.13 16.41
C GLN A 119 31.84 19.97 16.38
N HIS A 120 30.62 20.18 16.86
CA HIS A 120 29.58 19.17 16.84
C HIS A 120 29.22 18.74 15.41
N CYS A 121 29.16 19.69 14.46
CA CYS A 121 28.94 19.37 13.05
C CYS A 121 30.04 18.48 12.45
N LYS A 122 31.31 18.63 12.88
CA LYS A 122 32.43 17.82 12.40
C LYS A 122 32.46 16.42 13.02
N GLU A 123 32.09 16.31 14.29
CA GLU A 123 32.12 15.05 15.04
C GLU A 123 30.94 14.14 14.68
N TYR A 124 29.74 14.69 14.51
CA TYR A 124 28.52 13.89 14.40
C TYR A 124 27.84 13.94 13.02
N LEU A 125 28.30 14.83 12.13
CA LEU A 125 27.82 14.96 10.74
C LEU A 125 26.28 14.91 10.64
N PRO A 126 25.55 15.79 11.36
CA PRO A 126 24.08 15.77 11.44
C PRO A 126 23.40 15.84 10.07
N GLY A 127 24.06 16.41 9.06
CA GLY A 127 23.57 16.47 7.69
C GLY A 127 23.35 15.09 7.03
N LEU A 128 24.08 14.06 7.46
CA LEU A 128 23.92 12.68 6.97
C LEU A 128 22.65 12.01 7.53
N TRP A 129 22.17 12.48 8.68
CA TRP A 129 21.00 11.95 9.38
C TRP A 129 19.71 12.68 8.99
N ARG A 130 19.77 13.53 7.95
CA ARG A 130 18.59 14.24 7.47
C ARG A 130 17.65 13.27 6.77
N THR A 131 16.37 13.35 7.13
CA THR A 131 15.30 12.72 6.37
C THR A 131 15.25 13.33 4.98
N LEU A 132 15.38 12.47 3.97
CA LEU A 132 15.12 12.85 2.59
C LEU A 132 13.66 12.53 2.29
N GLY A 133 13.01 13.39 1.49
CA GLY A 133 11.68 13.08 0.97
C GLY A 133 11.72 11.79 0.15
N THR A 134 10.65 11.02 0.20
CA THR A 134 10.51 9.84 -0.66
C THR A 134 10.39 10.28 -2.11
N VAL A 135 11.20 9.68 -2.99
CA VAL A 135 11.11 9.93 -4.42
C VAL A 135 9.86 9.23 -4.94
N CYS A 136 8.87 10.01 -5.36
CA CYS A 136 7.62 9.51 -5.93
C CYS A 136 7.36 10.08 -7.32
N PHE A 137 6.41 9.50 -8.04
CA PHE A 137 6.08 9.91 -9.40
C PHE A 137 5.62 11.37 -9.46
N GLU A 138 4.84 11.82 -8.48
CA GLU A 138 4.34 13.19 -8.35
C GLU A 138 5.50 14.17 -8.16
N SER A 139 6.52 13.80 -7.39
CA SER A 139 7.72 14.62 -7.18
C SER A 139 8.51 14.82 -8.48
N LEU A 140 8.61 13.76 -9.31
CA LEU A 140 9.23 13.83 -10.62
C LEU A 140 8.39 14.69 -11.59
N ALA A 141 7.08 14.50 -11.60
CA ALA A 141 6.17 15.28 -12.44
C ALA A 141 6.20 16.78 -12.10
N ALA A 142 6.27 17.11 -10.81
CA ALA A 142 6.41 18.49 -10.33
C ALA A 142 7.76 19.10 -10.72
N TYR A 143 8.85 18.34 -10.55
CA TYR A 143 10.18 18.77 -10.97
C TYR A 143 10.24 19.03 -12.49
N TYR A 144 9.68 18.11 -13.28
CA TYR A 144 9.58 18.24 -14.73
C TYR A 144 8.83 19.52 -15.13
N SER A 145 7.67 19.77 -14.51
CA SER A 145 6.77 20.87 -14.83
C SER A 145 7.30 22.25 -14.42
N ARG A 146 8.34 22.30 -13.58
CA ARG A 146 8.96 23.55 -13.12
C ARG A 146 9.67 24.30 -14.25
N ASP A 147 10.32 23.57 -15.16
CA ASP A 147 11.09 24.16 -16.26
C ASP A 147 10.39 23.94 -17.61
N MET A 148 10.03 25.03 -18.27
CA MET A 148 9.38 24.99 -19.59
C MET A 148 10.29 24.37 -20.67
N HIS A 149 11.61 24.41 -20.50
CA HIS A 149 12.55 23.76 -21.41
C HIS A 149 12.45 22.23 -21.38
N ASN A 150 12.01 21.63 -20.26
CA ASN A 150 11.83 20.19 -20.16
C ASN A 150 10.77 19.66 -21.12
N VAL A 151 9.74 20.46 -21.44
CA VAL A 151 8.70 20.11 -22.42
C VAL A 151 9.30 19.96 -23.81
N GLN A 152 10.29 20.78 -24.17
CA GLN A 152 10.97 20.72 -25.46
C GLN A 152 12.04 19.63 -25.48
N ALA A 153 12.79 19.47 -24.39
CA ALA A 153 13.87 18.48 -24.30
C ALA A 153 13.34 17.04 -24.17
N PHE A 154 12.23 16.84 -23.46
CA PHE A 154 11.65 15.52 -23.20
C PHE A 154 10.13 15.49 -23.46
N PRO A 155 9.69 15.66 -24.72
CA PRO A 155 8.27 15.75 -25.06
C PRO A 155 7.48 14.47 -24.76
N PHE A 156 8.15 13.31 -24.78
CA PHE A 156 7.51 12.03 -24.44
C PHE A 156 7.06 12.00 -22.97
N LEU A 157 7.86 12.55 -22.05
CA LEU A 157 7.49 12.63 -20.64
C LEU A 157 6.26 13.52 -20.43
N ALA A 158 6.13 14.63 -21.16
CA ALA A 158 4.92 15.46 -21.11
C ALA A 158 3.66 14.65 -21.50
N VAL A 159 3.75 13.83 -22.55
CA VAL A 159 2.65 12.96 -22.99
C VAL A 159 2.35 11.89 -21.94
N TYR A 160 3.40 11.29 -21.35
CA TYR A 160 3.25 10.29 -20.29
C TYR A 160 2.55 10.89 -19.06
N PHE A 161 3.04 12.00 -18.50
CA PHE A 161 2.42 12.65 -17.34
C PHE A 161 0.97 13.05 -17.62
N LYS A 162 0.66 13.51 -18.83
CA LYS A 162 -0.70 13.87 -19.23
C LYS A 162 -1.66 12.68 -19.23
N HIS A 163 -1.17 11.49 -19.53
CA HIS A 163 -1.98 10.30 -19.75
C HIS A 163 -1.72 9.16 -18.75
N GLU A 164 -0.93 9.39 -17.70
CA GLU A 164 -0.47 8.35 -16.77
C GLU A 164 -1.63 7.51 -16.20
N LYS A 165 -2.69 8.16 -15.71
CA LYS A 165 -3.91 7.50 -15.24
C LYS A 165 -4.61 6.63 -16.31
N ASN A 166 -4.55 7.02 -17.57
CA ASN A 166 -5.16 6.26 -18.67
C ASN A 166 -4.23 5.14 -19.15
N LEU A 167 -2.92 5.35 -19.10
CA LEU A 167 -1.92 4.35 -19.48
C LEU A 167 -1.93 3.17 -18.50
N SER A 168 -2.14 3.41 -17.20
CA SER A 168 -2.27 2.35 -16.21
C SER A 168 -3.47 1.44 -16.47
N GLN A 169 -4.49 1.92 -17.19
CA GLN A 169 -5.68 1.17 -17.58
C GLN A 169 -5.45 0.25 -18.79
N ILE A 170 -4.36 0.43 -19.56
CA ILE A 170 -4.07 -0.39 -20.75
C ILE A 170 -3.92 -1.88 -20.38
N LYS A 171 -3.51 -2.18 -19.15
CA LYS A 171 -3.43 -3.56 -18.63
C LYS A 171 -4.76 -4.32 -18.76
N HIS A 172 -5.89 -3.60 -18.75
CA HIS A 172 -7.24 -4.19 -18.88
C HIS A 172 -7.66 -4.44 -20.34
N LEU A 173 -6.93 -3.92 -21.32
CA LEU A 173 -7.31 -4.05 -22.73
C LEU A 173 -7.32 -5.50 -23.21
N TYR A 174 -6.32 -6.29 -22.83
CA TYR A 174 -6.24 -7.69 -23.23
C TYR A 174 -7.41 -8.53 -22.66
N PRO A 175 -7.72 -8.45 -21.34
CA PRO A 175 -8.94 -9.04 -20.79
C PRO A 175 -10.22 -8.62 -21.52
N ILE A 176 -10.40 -7.32 -21.77
CA ILE A 176 -11.58 -6.78 -22.46
C ILE A 176 -11.71 -7.35 -23.87
N VAL A 177 -10.63 -7.37 -24.66
CA VAL A 177 -10.66 -7.90 -26.03
C VAL A 177 -11.02 -9.38 -26.03
N ASN A 178 -10.46 -10.17 -25.11
CA ASN A 178 -10.79 -11.58 -24.98
C ASN A 178 -12.24 -11.80 -24.57
N PHE A 179 -12.74 -10.98 -23.64
CA PHE A 179 -14.13 -11.01 -23.21
C PHE A 179 -15.09 -10.68 -24.36
N VAL A 180 -14.80 -9.66 -25.16
CA VAL A 180 -15.61 -9.30 -26.34
C VAL A 180 -15.57 -10.40 -27.40
N LYS A 181 -14.40 -11.00 -27.68
CA LYS A 181 -14.29 -12.14 -28.60
C LYS A 181 -15.13 -13.32 -28.14
N LEU A 182 -15.09 -13.61 -26.84
CA LEU A 182 -15.89 -14.65 -26.22
C LEU A 182 -17.38 -14.37 -26.36
N LEU A 183 -17.84 -13.17 -25.96
CA LEU A 183 -19.24 -12.74 -26.13
C LEU A 183 -19.69 -12.91 -27.58
N HIS A 184 -18.89 -12.41 -28.53
CA HIS A 184 -19.20 -12.52 -29.94
C HIS A 184 -19.33 -13.99 -30.38
N SER A 185 -18.41 -14.86 -30.00
CA SER A 185 -18.46 -16.29 -30.34
C SER A 185 -19.71 -17.02 -29.82
N LYS A 186 -20.26 -16.57 -28.69
CA LYS A 186 -21.40 -17.20 -28.02
C LYS A 186 -22.73 -16.59 -28.45
N LEU A 187 -22.78 -15.28 -28.62
CA LEU A 187 -24.03 -14.55 -28.84
C LEU A 187 -24.30 -14.30 -30.32
N ALA A 188 -23.29 -14.13 -31.17
CA ALA A 188 -23.48 -13.67 -32.56
C ALA A 188 -24.29 -14.64 -33.43
N TYR A 189 -24.27 -15.96 -33.13
CA TYR A 189 -24.95 -16.98 -33.94
C TYR A 189 -26.00 -17.79 -33.19
N ARG A 190 -26.15 -17.61 -31.87
CA ARG A 190 -27.01 -18.48 -31.04
C ARG A 190 -28.12 -17.75 -30.28
N LEU A 191 -28.06 -16.42 -30.20
CA LEU A 191 -29.05 -15.63 -29.48
C LEU A 191 -30.00 -14.97 -30.47
N GLN A 192 -31.26 -15.44 -30.49
CA GLN A 192 -32.31 -14.79 -31.28
C GLN A 192 -32.59 -13.38 -30.73
N ARG A 193 -33.00 -12.46 -31.61
CA ARG A 193 -33.10 -11.03 -31.32
C ARG A 193 -34.12 -10.71 -30.21
N ASP A 194 -35.17 -11.51 -30.12
CA ASP A 194 -36.18 -11.51 -29.06
C ASP A 194 -35.63 -12.00 -27.73
N LYS A 195 -34.88 -13.11 -27.71
CA LYS A 195 -34.18 -13.61 -26.50
C LYS A 195 -33.11 -12.62 -26.03
N ALA A 196 -32.43 -11.93 -26.94
CA ALA A 196 -31.36 -10.99 -26.62
C ALA A 196 -31.81 -9.76 -25.82
N VAL A 197 -33.07 -9.34 -25.96
CA VAL A 197 -33.60 -8.18 -25.22
C VAL A 197 -33.81 -8.51 -23.75
N SER A 198 -34.17 -9.75 -23.42
CA SER A 198 -34.36 -10.21 -22.04
C SER A 198 -33.14 -10.89 -21.44
N PHE A 199 -32.14 -11.25 -22.25
CA PHE A 199 -30.97 -12.00 -21.81
C PHE A 199 -29.99 -11.07 -21.09
N THR A 200 -29.88 -11.24 -19.78
CA THR A 200 -29.00 -10.39 -18.97
C THR A 200 -27.57 -10.89 -19.02
N PHE A 201 -26.63 -10.01 -18.66
CA PHE A 201 -25.23 -10.40 -18.49
C PHE A 201 -25.05 -11.51 -17.44
N LYS A 202 -25.92 -11.52 -16.42
CA LYS A 202 -25.95 -12.59 -15.44
C LYS A 202 -26.35 -13.93 -16.05
N ASP A 203 -27.39 -13.94 -16.88
CA ASP A 203 -27.83 -15.15 -17.58
C ASP A 203 -26.72 -15.70 -18.49
N PHE A 204 -25.95 -14.80 -19.12
CA PHE A 204 -24.76 -15.18 -19.90
C PHE A 204 -23.71 -15.89 -19.06
N ILE A 205 -23.38 -15.36 -17.88
CA ILE A 205 -22.39 -15.98 -16.97
C ILE A 205 -22.92 -17.34 -16.49
N ASN A 206 -24.18 -17.42 -16.08
CA ASN A 206 -24.80 -18.63 -15.55
C ASN A 206 -24.97 -19.76 -16.58
N GLU A 207 -25.30 -19.43 -17.84
CA GLU A 207 -25.36 -20.42 -18.93
C GLU A 207 -23.95 -20.91 -19.35
N SER A 208 -22.90 -20.17 -18.97
CA SER A 208 -21.52 -20.45 -19.37
C SER A 208 -20.87 -21.51 -18.46
N LYS A 209 -21.09 -22.80 -18.76
CA LYS A 209 -20.46 -23.94 -18.04
C LYS A 209 -18.93 -24.06 -18.18
N ASN A 210 -18.24 -23.02 -18.66
CA ASN A 210 -16.83 -23.08 -19.00
C ASN A 210 -16.03 -22.31 -17.95
N GLU A 211 -15.18 -23.02 -17.19
CA GLU A 211 -14.35 -22.48 -16.09
C GLU A 211 -13.53 -21.24 -16.50
N THR A 212 -13.16 -21.13 -17.78
CA THR A 212 -12.44 -19.96 -18.32
C THR A 212 -13.27 -18.67 -18.27
N ILE A 213 -14.59 -18.78 -18.39
CA ILE A 213 -15.53 -17.66 -18.39
C ILE A 213 -15.79 -17.19 -16.96
N SER A 214 -15.95 -18.10 -16.00
CA SER A 214 -15.94 -17.76 -14.57
C SER A 214 -14.63 -17.08 -14.16
N CYS A 215 -13.47 -17.56 -14.65
CA CYS A 215 -12.17 -16.96 -14.34
C CYS A 215 -11.99 -15.54 -14.92
N LEU A 216 -12.51 -15.27 -16.13
CA LEU A 216 -12.46 -13.92 -16.73
C LEU A 216 -13.47 -12.96 -16.09
N SER A 217 -14.66 -13.45 -15.73
CA SER A 217 -15.67 -12.68 -15.01
C SER A 217 -15.23 -12.35 -13.58
N LEU A 218 -14.51 -13.27 -12.91
CA LEU A 218 -13.86 -13.02 -11.63
C LEU A 218 -12.83 -11.90 -11.73
N LYS A 219 -11.91 -11.95 -12.70
CA LYS A 219 -10.93 -10.86 -12.88
C LYS A 219 -11.58 -9.50 -13.13
N PHE A 220 -12.72 -9.49 -13.80
CA PHE A 220 -13.48 -8.27 -14.05
C PHE A 220 -14.23 -7.78 -12.80
N LEU A 221 -14.79 -8.68 -11.99
CA LEU A 221 -15.43 -8.36 -10.71
C LEU A 221 -14.40 -7.95 -9.65
N GLU A 222 -13.25 -8.62 -9.62
CA GLU A 222 -12.08 -8.31 -8.79
C GLU A 222 -11.62 -6.86 -8.97
N GLU A 223 -11.78 -6.30 -10.17
CA GLU A 223 -11.40 -4.94 -10.52
C GLU A 223 -12.56 -3.93 -10.42
N ALA A 224 -13.81 -4.38 -10.37
CA ALA A 224 -15.02 -3.54 -10.42
C ALA A 224 -15.69 -3.32 -9.06
N THR A 225 -15.55 -4.24 -8.11
CA THR A 225 -16.00 -4.04 -6.72
C THR A 225 -14.79 -3.72 -5.84
N PRO A 226 -14.78 -2.60 -5.09
CA PRO A 226 -13.75 -2.38 -4.10
C PRO A 226 -13.92 -3.41 -3.00
N TRP A 227 -13.13 -4.48 -3.04
CA TRP A 227 -12.97 -5.37 -1.90
C TRP A 227 -12.55 -4.54 -0.70
N LYS A 228 -13.07 -4.91 0.47
CA LYS A 228 -12.76 -4.17 1.68
C LYS A 228 -11.50 -4.73 2.29
N SER A 229 -10.54 -3.84 2.51
CA SER A 229 -9.29 -4.15 3.19
C SER A 229 -9.53 -4.82 4.54
N LEU A 230 -8.67 -5.77 4.89
CA LEU A 230 -8.62 -6.34 6.23
C LEU A 230 -8.11 -5.31 7.23
N ASP A 231 -8.76 -5.20 8.38
CA ASP A 231 -8.16 -4.55 9.53
C ASP A 231 -7.15 -5.49 10.23
N GLU A 232 -6.47 -4.99 11.25
CA GLU A 232 -5.46 -5.76 11.97
C GLU A 232 -6.05 -6.91 12.80
N ASP A 233 -7.30 -6.78 13.26
CA ASP A 233 -7.96 -7.84 14.01
C ASP A 233 -8.30 -9.02 13.11
N MET A 234 -8.86 -8.75 11.93
CA MET A 234 -9.12 -9.75 10.89
C MET A 234 -7.85 -10.49 10.47
N LYS A 235 -6.74 -9.77 10.29
CA LYS A 235 -5.45 -10.39 9.94
C LYS A 235 -4.95 -11.32 11.05
N ASN A 236 -5.05 -10.90 12.31
CA ASN A 236 -4.66 -11.72 13.46
C ASN A 236 -5.52 -12.98 13.56
N GLN A 237 -6.83 -12.87 13.38
CA GLN A 237 -7.73 -14.04 13.36
C GLN A 237 -7.37 -15.02 12.24
N ILE A 238 -7.01 -14.52 11.04
CA ILE A 238 -6.53 -15.39 9.95
C ILE A 238 -5.24 -16.11 10.36
N LEU A 239 -4.27 -15.41 10.95
CA LEU A 239 -2.99 -15.98 11.40
C LEU A 239 -3.17 -17.01 12.53
N GLU A 240 -4.14 -16.80 13.41
CA GLU A 240 -4.50 -17.75 14.46
C GLU A 240 -5.17 -19.00 13.88
N ALA A 241 -6.01 -18.82 12.86
CA ALA A 241 -6.78 -19.89 12.24
C ALA A 241 -5.95 -20.83 11.34
N ILE A 242 -4.94 -20.30 10.64
CA ILE A 242 -4.19 -21.09 9.65
C ILE A 242 -2.94 -21.76 10.24
N ASP A 243 -2.64 -22.94 9.71
CA ASP A 243 -1.45 -23.73 9.98
C ASP A 243 -0.53 -23.76 8.75
N LEU A 244 0.69 -23.25 8.91
CA LEU A 244 1.72 -23.23 7.87
C LEU A 244 2.58 -24.50 7.88
N GLU A 245 2.51 -25.34 8.93
CA GLU A 245 3.32 -26.54 9.12
C GLU A 245 2.48 -27.79 9.44
N PRO A 246 1.73 -28.34 8.47
CA PRO A 246 0.79 -29.44 8.73
C PRO A 246 1.44 -30.80 9.08
N ASN A 247 2.77 -30.90 9.17
CA ASN A 247 3.52 -32.17 9.28
C ASN A 247 4.31 -32.37 10.59
N THR A 248 4.26 -31.41 11.52
CA THR A 248 4.72 -31.66 12.90
C THR A 248 3.58 -32.33 13.64
N GLY A 249 3.78 -33.57 14.12
CA GLY A 249 2.75 -34.46 14.68
C GLY A 249 2.05 -34.02 15.97
N GLU A 250 1.80 -32.73 16.15
CA GLU A 250 0.87 -32.17 17.11
C GLU A 250 -0.54 -32.23 16.53
N GLN A 251 -1.53 -32.50 17.39
CA GLN A 251 -2.95 -32.46 17.04
C GLN A 251 -3.32 -31.00 16.78
N ASN A 252 -3.03 -30.50 15.56
CA ASN A 252 -3.19 -29.09 15.24
C ASN A 252 -4.67 -28.71 15.24
N GLN A 253 -5.06 -27.88 16.22
CA GLN A 253 -6.35 -27.18 16.31
C GLN A 253 -6.42 -26.03 15.29
N LYS A 254 -5.80 -26.18 14.12
CA LYS A 254 -5.66 -25.13 13.12
C LYS A 254 -5.89 -25.69 11.72
N ILE A 255 -6.36 -24.83 10.83
CA ILE A 255 -6.72 -25.19 9.47
C ILE A 255 -5.46 -25.15 8.59
N PRO A 256 -5.12 -26.21 7.83
CA PRO A 256 -4.00 -26.16 6.89
C PRO A 256 -4.11 -24.95 5.95
N ALA A 257 -3.06 -24.13 5.86
CA ALA A 257 -3.10 -22.85 5.15
C ALA A 257 -3.45 -23.02 3.66
N GLU A 258 -2.95 -24.09 3.02
CA GLU A 258 -3.33 -24.42 1.65
C GLU A 258 -4.81 -24.78 1.52
N ALA A 259 -5.38 -25.51 2.50
CA ALA A 259 -6.79 -25.87 2.49
C ALA A 259 -7.67 -24.63 2.67
N PHE A 260 -7.28 -23.69 3.55
CA PHE A 260 -7.95 -22.40 3.75
C PHE A 260 -8.01 -21.59 2.45
N VAL A 261 -6.86 -21.39 1.79
CA VAL A 261 -6.78 -20.65 0.53
C VAL A 261 -7.58 -21.34 -0.59
N ILE A 262 -7.55 -22.67 -0.66
CA ILE A 262 -8.33 -23.44 -1.64
C ILE A 262 -9.83 -23.27 -1.41
N ALA A 263 -10.29 -23.32 -0.15
CA ALA A 263 -11.70 -23.14 0.20
C ALA A 263 -12.19 -21.74 -0.20
N LEU A 264 -11.45 -20.68 0.14
CA LEU A 264 -11.77 -19.30 -0.26
C LEU A 264 -11.82 -19.15 -1.79
N LYS A 265 -10.82 -19.69 -2.49
CA LYS A 265 -10.78 -19.66 -3.95
C LYS A 265 -11.99 -20.37 -4.57
N ARG A 266 -12.33 -21.56 -4.08
CA ARG A 266 -13.51 -22.31 -4.52
C ARG A 266 -14.79 -21.56 -4.24
N TYR A 267 -14.91 -20.94 -3.06
CA TYR A 267 -16.08 -20.15 -2.68
C TYR A 267 -16.29 -18.97 -3.63
N MET A 268 -15.24 -18.17 -3.86
CA MET A 268 -15.28 -17.07 -4.82
C MET A 268 -15.69 -17.55 -6.22
N GLN A 269 -15.10 -18.65 -6.69
CA GLN A 269 -15.36 -19.21 -8.02
C GLN A 269 -16.75 -19.80 -8.22
N ARG A 270 -17.30 -20.45 -7.19
CA ARG A 270 -18.53 -21.22 -7.29
C ARG A 270 -19.78 -20.44 -6.91
N PHE A 271 -19.66 -19.49 -5.98
CA PHE A 271 -20.82 -18.87 -5.31
C PHE A 271 -20.87 -17.35 -5.51
N LEU A 272 -19.76 -16.64 -5.31
CA LEU A 272 -19.74 -15.18 -5.54
C LEU A 272 -19.92 -14.81 -7.03
N CYS A 273 -19.69 -15.75 -7.94
CA CYS A 273 -19.86 -15.55 -9.37
C CYS A 273 -21.28 -15.82 -9.91
N THR A 274 -22.15 -16.46 -9.13
CA THR A 274 -23.35 -17.14 -9.65
C THR A 274 -24.62 -16.79 -8.86
N ASP A 275 -24.51 -16.61 -7.54
CA ASP A 275 -25.67 -16.38 -6.66
C ASP A 275 -25.91 -14.87 -6.40
N ASN A 276 -27.15 -14.42 -6.63
CA ASN A 276 -27.54 -13.01 -6.39
C ASN A 276 -28.06 -12.77 -4.97
N ASN A 277 -28.26 -13.81 -4.18
CA ASN A 277 -28.85 -13.68 -2.86
C ASN A 277 -27.80 -13.45 -1.76
N ILE A 278 -26.52 -13.53 -2.11
CA ILE A 278 -25.40 -13.33 -1.18
C ILE A 278 -25.15 -11.82 -1.00
N LYS A 279 -25.21 -11.33 0.25
CA LYS A 279 -24.92 -9.93 0.55
C LYS A 279 -23.47 -9.78 0.97
N ALA A 280 -22.83 -8.72 0.48
CA ALA A 280 -21.43 -8.41 0.78
C ALA A 280 -21.14 -8.24 2.30
N THR A 281 -22.15 -7.85 3.08
CA THR A 281 -22.08 -7.65 4.53
C THR A 281 -22.42 -8.89 5.36
N ASP A 282 -22.72 -10.02 4.72
CA ASP A 282 -23.00 -11.25 5.46
C ASP A 282 -21.67 -11.88 5.94
N PRO A 283 -21.67 -12.51 7.14
CA PRO A 283 -20.51 -13.22 7.64
C PRO A 283 -20.11 -14.37 6.71
N LEU A 284 -18.81 -14.48 6.44
CA LEU A 284 -18.26 -15.43 5.48
C LEU A 284 -18.40 -16.88 5.95
N TYR A 285 -18.25 -17.12 7.26
CA TYR A 285 -18.30 -18.46 7.86
C TYR A 285 -19.63 -19.18 7.59
N ILE A 286 -20.75 -18.44 7.49
CA ILE A 286 -22.09 -18.99 7.20
C ILE A 286 -22.09 -19.79 5.89
N TYR A 287 -21.26 -19.37 4.94
CA TYR A 287 -21.18 -20.00 3.63
C TYR A 287 -19.98 -20.93 3.52
N VAL A 288 -18.81 -20.49 3.98
CA VAL A 288 -17.58 -21.24 3.78
C VAL A 288 -17.53 -22.50 4.65
N ASN A 289 -18.14 -22.50 5.84
CA ASN A 289 -18.13 -23.66 6.73
C ASN A 289 -19.19 -24.72 6.36
N ASP A 290 -20.13 -24.43 5.45
CA ASP A 290 -21.14 -25.39 5.02
C ASP A 290 -20.49 -26.53 4.21
N MET A 291 -20.30 -27.68 4.87
CA MET A 291 -19.68 -28.86 4.28
C MET A 291 -20.47 -29.42 3.07
N SER A 292 -21.78 -29.14 2.97
CA SER A 292 -22.57 -29.53 1.80
C SER A 292 -22.13 -28.83 0.51
N LEU A 293 -21.44 -27.68 0.62
CA LEU A 293 -20.91 -26.93 -0.52
C LEU A 293 -19.60 -27.50 -1.08
N ASN A 294 -19.03 -28.53 -0.43
CA ASN A 294 -17.81 -29.22 -0.86
C ASN A 294 -16.66 -28.25 -1.19
N LEU A 295 -16.48 -27.25 -0.32
CA LEU A 295 -15.43 -26.22 -0.44
C LEU A 295 -14.09 -26.74 0.10
N TRP A 296 -14.13 -27.45 1.21
CA TRP A 296 -12.96 -27.97 1.91
C TRP A 296 -12.45 -29.29 1.31
N LEU A 297 -11.26 -29.72 1.74
CA LEU A 297 -10.73 -31.06 1.47
C LEU A 297 -11.26 -32.01 2.54
N ASP A 298 -11.40 -33.29 2.20
CA ASP A 298 -11.90 -34.34 3.13
C ASP A 298 -11.05 -34.47 4.41
N SER A 299 -9.84 -33.91 4.41
CA SER A 299 -8.94 -33.86 5.56
C SER A 299 -9.30 -32.80 6.61
N VAL A 300 -10.22 -31.88 6.31
CA VAL A 300 -10.64 -30.81 7.23
C VAL A 300 -12.02 -31.16 7.79
N ALA A 301 -12.11 -31.27 9.11
CA ALA A 301 -13.34 -31.61 9.83
C ALA A 301 -14.22 -30.37 10.05
N GLU A 302 -15.54 -30.55 10.07
CA GLU A 302 -16.52 -29.47 10.28
C GLU A 302 -16.37 -28.84 11.66
N GLU A 303 -16.13 -29.67 12.69
CA GLU A 303 -15.99 -29.21 14.07
C GLU A 303 -14.78 -28.28 14.24
N LEU A 304 -13.72 -28.48 13.44
CA LEU A 304 -12.56 -27.60 13.43
C LEU A 304 -12.90 -26.23 12.85
N LEU A 305 -13.76 -26.18 11.83
CA LEU A 305 -14.14 -24.93 11.17
C LEU A 305 -15.01 -24.06 12.06
N ASP A 306 -15.93 -24.67 12.81
CA ASP A 306 -16.82 -23.96 13.73
C ASP A 306 -16.06 -23.32 14.90
N ASP A 307 -14.95 -23.93 15.32
CA ASP A 307 -14.15 -23.44 16.45
C ASP A 307 -13.07 -22.41 16.03
N VAL A 308 -12.57 -22.48 14.80
CA VAL A 308 -11.31 -21.83 14.41
C VAL A 308 -11.45 -20.84 13.25
N PHE A 309 -12.52 -20.91 12.45
CA PHE A 309 -12.67 -20.01 11.32
C PHE A 309 -12.94 -18.56 11.79
N PRO A 310 -12.34 -17.53 11.16
CA PRO A 310 -12.52 -16.14 11.60
C PRO A 310 -13.97 -15.63 11.48
N ASP A 311 -14.58 -15.30 12.63
CA ASP A 311 -15.94 -14.76 12.72
C ASP A 311 -16.06 -13.33 12.16
N SER A 312 -14.96 -12.57 12.20
CA SER A 312 -14.94 -11.17 11.76
C SER A 312 -15.04 -11.02 10.24
N LEU A 313 -14.70 -12.06 9.48
CA LEU A 313 -14.63 -11.99 8.02
C LEU A 313 -16.03 -11.89 7.41
N MET A 314 -16.23 -10.83 6.63
CA MET A 314 -17.41 -10.65 5.80
C MET A 314 -17.12 -11.10 4.37
N ILE A 315 -18.18 -11.30 3.58
CA ILE A 315 -18.04 -11.67 2.18
C ILE A 315 -17.27 -10.61 1.37
N GLU A 316 -17.41 -9.33 1.70
CA GLU A 316 -16.61 -8.24 1.11
C GLU A 316 -15.10 -8.30 1.39
N ASN A 317 -14.69 -9.08 2.40
CA ASN A 317 -13.28 -9.28 2.76
C ASN A 317 -12.67 -10.55 2.13
N THR A 318 -13.47 -11.39 1.45
CA THR A 318 -13.06 -12.73 0.99
C THR A 318 -11.78 -12.69 0.15
N PHE A 319 -11.68 -11.76 -0.80
CA PHE A 319 -10.53 -11.66 -1.69
C PHE A 319 -9.27 -11.19 -0.97
N GLU A 320 -9.39 -10.18 -0.11
CA GLU A 320 -8.27 -9.67 0.68
C GLU A 320 -7.77 -10.73 1.67
N ALA A 321 -8.67 -11.51 2.28
CA ALA A 321 -8.32 -12.68 3.11
C ALA A 321 -7.56 -13.75 2.32
N TYR A 322 -8.00 -14.03 1.08
CA TYR A 322 -7.32 -14.95 0.17
C TYR A 322 -5.92 -14.47 -0.21
N GLU A 323 -5.75 -13.20 -0.59
CA GLU A 323 -4.45 -12.61 -0.95
C GLU A 323 -3.50 -12.58 0.25
N PHE A 324 -3.99 -12.15 1.42
CA PHE A 324 -3.21 -12.11 2.65
C PHE A 324 -2.66 -13.49 3.03
N ALA A 325 -3.52 -14.52 3.09
CA ALA A 325 -3.11 -15.88 3.39
C ALA A 325 -2.12 -16.44 2.35
N ASN A 326 -2.33 -16.17 1.05
CA ASN A 326 -1.37 -16.58 0.01
C ASN A 326 0.00 -15.94 0.17
N ASN A 327 0.05 -14.65 0.54
CA ASN A 327 1.32 -13.95 0.69
C ASN A 327 2.09 -14.49 1.89
N ILE A 328 1.42 -14.79 3.00
CA ILE A 328 2.04 -15.48 4.15
C ILE A 328 2.63 -16.83 3.74
N ILE A 329 1.87 -17.66 3.00
CA ILE A 329 2.35 -18.96 2.52
C ILE A 329 3.59 -18.79 1.62
N LYS A 330 3.59 -17.81 0.70
CA LYS A 330 4.73 -17.54 -0.18
C LYS A 330 5.96 -17.08 0.60
N GLU A 331 5.79 -16.18 1.55
CA GLU A 331 6.88 -15.68 2.41
C GLU A 331 7.48 -16.82 3.24
N TYR A 332 6.62 -17.66 3.82
CA TYR A 332 7.03 -18.84 4.56
C TYR A 332 7.84 -19.82 3.68
N GLN A 333 7.36 -20.13 2.47
CA GLN A 333 8.07 -20.99 1.52
C GLN A 333 9.43 -20.41 1.08
N GLN A 334 9.52 -19.10 0.87
CA GLN A 334 10.79 -18.42 0.55
C GLN A 334 11.78 -18.48 1.72
N SER A 335 11.29 -18.33 2.96
CA SER A 335 12.12 -18.46 4.15
C SER A 335 12.73 -19.87 4.28
N LEU A 336 11.94 -20.92 4.02
CA LEU A 336 12.41 -22.31 4.04
C LEU A 336 13.49 -22.60 2.97
N HIS A 337 13.33 -22.03 1.78
CA HIS A 337 14.33 -22.15 0.71
C HIS A 337 15.66 -21.46 1.07
N THR A 338 15.60 -20.31 1.74
CA THR A 338 16.79 -19.56 2.18
C THR A 338 17.55 -20.32 3.27
N VAL A 339 16.84 -20.90 4.23
CA VAL A 339 17.43 -21.71 5.31
C VAL A 339 18.11 -22.97 4.76
N LYS A 340 17.48 -23.67 3.81
CA LYS A 340 18.09 -24.87 3.17
C LYS A 340 19.38 -24.56 2.40
N GLN A 341 19.52 -23.37 1.82
CA GLN A 341 20.76 -22.99 1.12
C GLN A 341 21.92 -22.69 2.07
N ILE A 342 21.65 -22.15 3.25
CA ILE A 342 22.67 -21.91 4.29
C ILE A 342 23.19 -23.24 4.85
N SER A 343 22.32 -24.23 5.07
CA SER A 343 22.73 -25.55 5.61
C SER A 343 23.59 -26.40 4.66
N ILE A 344 23.58 -26.15 3.35
CA ILE A 344 24.42 -26.86 2.36
C ILE A 344 25.84 -26.27 2.31
N SER A 345 26.02 -25.03 2.78
CA SER A 345 27.31 -24.31 2.82
C SER A 345 28.24 -24.75 3.96
N ASP A 346 27.74 -25.47 4.97
CA ASP A 346 28.48 -25.79 6.21
C ASP A 346 29.00 -27.23 6.29
N HIS A 347 29.10 -27.97 5.17
CA HIS A 347 29.78 -29.28 5.17
C HIS A 347 31.30 -29.10 5.03
N PRO A 348 32.13 -29.51 6.02
CA PRO A 348 33.58 -29.39 5.92
C PRO A 348 34.12 -30.36 4.87
N MET A 349 34.91 -29.83 3.95
CA MET A 349 35.67 -30.58 2.96
C MET A 349 36.69 -31.49 3.68
N GLU A 350 36.45 -32.80 3.64
CA GLU A 350 37.38 -33.81 4.15
C GLU A 350 38.64 -33.79 3.26
N LEU A 351 39.77 -33.41 3.86
CA LEU A 351 41.10 -33.40 3.24
C LEU A 351 41.58 -34.84 3.07
N ASP A 352 41.47 -35.38 1.86
CA ASP A 352 42.17 -36.60 1.49
C ASP A 352 43.63 -36.25 1.12
N HIS A 353 44.57 -36.89 1.83
CA HIS A 353 46.01 -36.67 1.71
C HIS A 353 46.60 -37.28 0.41
N PRO A 354 47.77 -36.78 -0.05
CA PRO A 354 48.32 -37.10 -1.37
C PRO A 354 49.13 -38.40 -1.36
N ILE A 355 49.03 -39.19 -2.43
CA ILE A 355 50.04 -40.19 -2.80
C ILE A 355 50.79 -39.65 -4.02
N GLU A 356 52.10 -39.54 -3.84
CA GLU A 356 53.08 -39.08 -4.81
C GLU A 356 53.19 -39.99 -6.04
N ALA A 357 53.70 -39.37 -7.09
CA ALA A 357 53.96 -39.89 -8.41
C ALA A 357 54.88 -41.13 -8.43
N ASP A 358 54.66 -41.99 -9.42
CA ASP A 358 55.79 -42.62 -10.10
C ASP A 358 55.55 -42.66 -11.62
N HIS A 359 56.67 -42.67 -12.31
CA HIS A 359 56.97 -42.16 -13.62
C HIS A 359 56.51 -43.00 -14.81
N SER A 360 56.52 -42.29 -15.94
CA SER A 360 56.97 -42.72 -17.27
C SER A 360 55.98 -43.43 -18.19
N MET A 361 55.68 -42.68 -19.26
CA MET A 361 55.63 -43.16 -20.64
C MET A 361 56.63 -44.29 -20.88
N ASP A 362 56.18 -45.33 -21.57
CA ASP A 362 56.77 -45.72 -22.85
C ASP A 362 55.71 -46.33 -23.77
N LEU A 363 55.91 -46.04 -25.06
CA LEU A 363 55.17 -46.39 -26.27
C LEU A 363 55.12 -47.93 -26.42
N ASP A 364 54.07 -48.58 -26.91
CA ASP A 364 53.34 -48.47 -28.20
C ASP A 364 51.94 -49.10 -28.06
#